data_AF-A0AAW5MAU3-F1
#
_entry.id   AF-A0AAW5MAU3-F1
#
_cell.length_a   1.000
_cell.length_b   1.000
_cell.length_c   1.000
_cell.angle_alpha   90.00
_cell.angle_beta   90.00
_cell.angle_gamma   90.00
#
_symmetry.space_group_name_H-M   'P 1'
#
loop_
_entity.id
_entity.type
_entity.pdbx_description
1 polymer ?
#
loop_
_entity_poly.entity_id
_entity_poly.type
_entity_poly.pdbx_seq_one_letter_code
_entity_poly.pdbx_strand_id
1 'polypeptide(L)'
;MFRSPCLAVLLLGAFPQLGIASDCTYRKDSLGHTRYQCQDGRHGSLRTDSLGTVRDSGTGVTWRKDSLGNVRGGDGTTYRQDSLGNVRASNGKSGLKVTWRKDSLGNLRASDGTLCRSDSLGTLRCDGGSTPPAVFKSE
;
A
#
# COMPACT_ATOMS: atom_id res chain seq x y z
N MET A 1 58.33 -12.70 -28.51
CA MET A 1 57.38 -13.13 -29.55
C MET A 1 55.98 -13.12 -28.96
N PHE A 2 55.09 -12.39 -29.61
CA PHE A 2 53.66 -12.25 -29.32
C PHE A 2 52.95 -13.60 -29.23
N ARG A 3 51.98 -13.72 -28.33
CA ARG A 3 50.56 -13.94 -28.71
C ARG A 3 49.65 -14.01 -27.48
N SER A 4 48.83 -12.97 -27.36
CA SER A 4 47.52 -13.03 -26.73
C SER A 4 46.60 -13.94 -27.57
N PRO A 5 45.58 -14.55 -26.95
CA PRO A 5 44.27 -14.49 -27.58
C PRO A 5 43.18 -14.00 -26.61
N CYS A 6 42.37 -13.11 -27.18
CA CYS A 6 41.02 -12.70 -26.76
C CYS A 6 40.10 -13.86 -26.34
N LEU A 7 38.97 -13.45 -25.74
CA LEU A 7 37.69 -14.15 -25.47
C LEU A 7 37.49 -14.47 -23.98
N ALA A 8 36.47 -13.98 -23.29
CA ALA A 8 35.34 -13.14 -23.65
C ALA A 8 34.84 -12.49 -22.35
N VAL A 9 34.68 -11.17 -22.34
CA VAL A 9 33.99 -10.48 -21.25
C VAL A 9 32.50 -10.77 -21.43
N LEU A 10 32.01 -11.77 -20.71
CA LEU A 10 30.58 -12.02 -20.55
C LEU A 10 30.04 -11.00 -19.54
N LEU A 11 29.80 -9.79 -20.04
CA LEU A 11 28.93 -8.78 -19.41
C LEU A 11 27.49 -9.30 -19.48
N LEU A 12 27.15 -10.23 -18.59
CA LEU A 12 25.76 -10.53 -18.26
C LEU A 12 25.23 -9.32 -17.49
N GLY A 13 24.59 -8.42 -18.24
CA GLY A 13 23.81 -7.33 -17.70
C GLY A 13 22.80 -7.88 -16.71
N ALA A 14 23.06 -7.68 -15.42
CA ALA A 14 22.05 -7.74 -14.40
C ALA A 14 21.05 -6.61 -14.70
N PHE A 15 20.03 -6.94 -15.49
CA PHE A 15 18.82 -6.15 -15.56
C PHE A 15 18.35 -5.94 -14.12
N PRO A 16 18.25 -4.70 -13.63
CA PRO A 16 17.58 -4.47 -12.36
C PRO A 16 16.14 -4.96 -12.56
N GLN A 17 15.75 -5.96 -11.78
CA GLN A 17 14.38 -6.45 -11.76
C GLN A 17 13.49 -5.25 -11.43
N LEU A 18 12.77 -4.75 -12.44
CA LEU A 18 11.69 -3.80 -12.28
C LEU A 18 10.72 -4.41 -11.27
N GLY A 19 10.60 -3.79 -10.10
CA GLY A 19 9.74 -4.24 -9.02
C GLY A 19 8.32 -4.40 -9.52
N ILE A 20 7.85 -5.64 -9.54
CA ILE A 20 6.46 -5.96 -9.85
C ILE A 20 5.60 -5.35 -8.74
N ALA A 21 4.57 -4.62 -9.16
CA ALA A 21 3.49 -4.14 -8.32
C ALA A 21 2.98 -5.28 -7.43
N SER A 22 2.90 -5.04 -6.12
CA SER A 22 2.52 -6.10 -5.18
C SER A 22 1.04 -6.05 -4.91
N ASP A 23 0.30 -6.89 -5.64
CA ASP A 23 -1.12 -7.04 -5.42
C ASP A 23 -1.39 -7.56 -4.01
N CYS A 24 -2.26 -6.87 -3.28
CA CYS A 24 -2.59 -7.16 -1.89
C CYS A 24 -4.07 -7.43 -1.72
N THR A 25 -4.40 -8.45 -0.92
CA THR A 25 -5.76 -8.76 -0.49
C THR A 25 -5.92 -8.38 0.97
N TYR A 26 -6.98 -7.67 1.31
CA TYR A 26 -7.33 -7.27 2.68
C TYR A 26 -8.71 -7.84 3.05
N ARG A 27 -8.83 -8.41 4.24
CA ARG A 27 -10.09 -8.97 4.73
C ARG A 27 -10.26 -8.72 6.21
N LYS A 28 -11.44 -8.22 6.59
CA LYS A 28 -11.82 -8.05 8.00
C LYS A 28 -12.25 -9.39 8.59
N ASP A 29 -11.75 -9.71 9.76
CA ASP A 29 -12.14 -10.90 10.51
C ASP A 29 -13.32 -10.62 11.46
N SER A 30 -13.79 -11.67 12.14
CA SER A 30 -14.91 -11.59 13.10
C SER A 30 -14.61 -10.76 14.34
N LEU A 31 -13.34 -10.45 14.61
CA LEU A 31 -12.90 -9.57 15.69
C LEU A 31 -12.74 -8.12 15.22
N GLY A 32 -13.04 -7.83 13.95
CA GLY A 32 -12.92 -6.52 13.35
C GLY A 32 -11.50 -6.15 12.93
N HIS A 33 -10.54 -7.08 12.97
CA HIS A 33 -9.17 -6.86 12.51
C HIS A 33 -9.04 -7.11 11.01
N THR A 34 -8.28 -6.27 10.32
CA THR A 34 -8.06 -6.46 8.87
C THR A 34 -6.77 -7.24 8.66
N ARG A 35 -6.84 -8.48 8.19
CA ARG A 35 -5.68 -9.25 7.73
C ARG A 35 -5.38 -8.93 6.28
N TYR A 36 -4.10 -8.90 5.92
CA TYR A 36 -3.68 -8.73 4.54
C TYR A 36 -2.57 -9.69 4.14
N GLN A 37 -2.59 -10.05 2.86
CA GLN A 37 -1.60 -10.89 2.21
C GLN A 37 -1.33 -10.30 0.82
N CYS A 38 -0.06 -10.06 0.52
CA CYS A 38 0.40 -9.56 -0.76
C CYS A 38 1.15 -10.68 -1.51
N GLN A 39 1.16 -10.60 -2.84
CA GLN A 39 1.83 -11.58 -3.69
C GLN A 39 3.36 -11.60 -3.53
N ASP A 40 3.95 -10.48 -3.09
CA ASP A 40 5.39 -10.35 -2.79
C ASP A 40 5.80 -10.99 -1.45
N GLY A 41 4.88 -11.70 -0.78
CA GLY A 41 5.11 -12.36 0.50
C GLY A 41 4.86 -11.47 1.72
N ARG A 42 4.69 -10.15 1.55
CA ARG A 42 4.31 -9.28 2.66
C ARG A 42 2.92 -9.65 3.18
N HIS A 43 2.78 -9.74 4.48
CA HIS A 43 1.53 -10.07 5.13
C HIS A 43 1.49 -9.48 6.53
N GLY A 44 0.30 -9.38 7.09
CA GLY A 44 0.12 -8.81 8.41
C GLY A 44 -1.34 -8.61 8.78
N SER A 45 -1.53 -7.85 9.85
CA SER A 45 -2.84 -7.47 10.34
C SER A 45 -2.85 -6.03 10.85
N LEU A 46 -3.95 -5.35 10.61
CA LEU A 46 -4.28 -4.03 11.11
C LEU A 46 -5.26 -4.20 12.26
N ARG A 47 -4.85 -3.81 13.47
CA ARG A 47 -5.66 -3.90 14.69
C ARG A 47 -5.89 -2.53 15.27
N THR A 48 -7.15 -2.19 15.51
CA THR A 48 -7.55 -0.93 16.14
C THR A 48 -7.64 -1.11 17.65
N ASP A 49 -6.99 -0.25 18.42
CA ASP A 49 -7.11 -0.20 19.89
C ASP A 49 -8.33 0.64 20.34
N SER A 50 -8.58 0.66 21.65
CA SER A 50 -9.69 1.42 22.26
C SER A 50 -9.59 2.95 22.07
N LEU A 51 -8.42 3.45 21.68
CA LEU A 51 -8.18 4.87 21.38
C LEU A 51 -8.29 5.17 19.88
N GLY A 52 -8.65 4.18 19.06
CA GLY A 52 -8.75 4.33 17.61
C GLY A 52 -7.40 4.32 16.87
N THR A 53 -6.32 3.89 17.54
CA THR A 53 -5.00 3.71 16.91
C THR A 53 -4.98 2.38 16.18
N VAL A 54 -4.61 2.38 14.90
CA VAL A 54 -4.42 1.16 14.12
C VAL A 54 -2.94 0.75 14.14
N ARG A 55 -2.63 -0.44 14.64
CA ARG A 55 -1.29 -1.03 14.58
C ARG A 55 -1.20 -2.01 13.42
N ASP A 56 -0.19 -1.85 12.58
CA ASP A 56 0.17 -2.80 11.54
C ASP A 56 1.24 -3.79 12.07
N SER A 57 0.92 -5.08 12.10
CA SER A 57 1.86 -6.11 12.54
C SER A 57 2.91 -6.48 11.50
N GLY A 58 2.67 -6.23 10.21
CA GLY A 58 3.63 -6.57 9.15
C GLY A 58 4.71 -5.51 8.96
N THR A 59 4.37 -4.23 9.14
CA THR A 59 5.33 -3.12 9.03
C THR A 59 5.79 -2.56 10.38
N GLY A 60 5.03 -2.79 11.46
CA GLY A 60 5.26 -2.15 12.75
C GLY A 60 4.80 -0.69 12.81
N VAL A 61 4.20 -0.15 11.75
CA VAL A 61 3.70 1.23 11.72
C VAL A 61 2.41 1.34 12.53
N THR A 62 2.24 2.47 13.22
CA THR A 62 0.97 2.85 13.86
C THR A 62 0.32 3.97 13.08
N TRP A 63 -1.00 3.95 13.00
CA TRP A 63 -1.80 4.93 12.30
C TRP A 63 -2.82 5.52 13.27
N ARG A 64 -2.98 6.84 13.25
CA ARG A 64 -4.02 7.52 14.03
C ARG A 64 -4.83 8.46 13.16
N LYS A 65 -6.14 8.45 13.38
CA LYS A 65 -7.07 9.41 12.79
C LYS A 65 -7.20 10.61 13.74
N ASP A 66 -6.99 11.82 13.22
CA ASP A 66 -7.25 13.05 13.99
C ASP A 66 -8.72 13.48 13.91
N SER A 67 -9.10 14.50 14.68
CA SER A 67 -10.49 15.00 14.75
C SER A 67 -11.02 15.56 13.43
N LEU A 68 -10.13 15.88 12.50
CA LEU A 68 -10.47 16.32 11.14
C LEU A 68 -10.55 15.16 10.15
N GLY A 69 -10.38 13.92 10.62
CA GLY A 69 -10.44 12.71 9.81
C GLY A 69 -9.15 12.39 9.05
N ASN A 70 -8.05 13.13 9.24
CA ASN A 70 -6.77 12.81 8.61
C ASN A 70 -6.13 11.61 9.31
N VAL A 71 -5.55 10.70 8.53
CA VAL A 71 -4.80 9.57 9.09
C VAL A 71 -3.31 9.85 8.99
N ARG A 72 -2.56 9.65 10.07
CA ARG A 72 -1.10 9.79 10.11
C ARG A 72 -0.45 8.51 10.60
N GLY A 73 0.56 8.06 9.85
CA GLY A 73 1.43 6.95 10.17
C GLY A 73 2.66 7.41 10.95
N GLY A 74 3.16 6.58 11.86
CA GLY A 74 4.41 6.82 12.58
C GLY A 74 5.65 6.85 11.67
N ASP A 75 5.53 6.34 10.45
CA ASP A 75 6.53 6.42 9.37
C ASP A 75 6.56 7.79 8.66
N GLY A 76 5.63 8.70 8.99
CA GLY A 76 5.47 10.00 8.36
C GLY A 76 4.51 10.01 7.17
N THR A 77 3.88 8.88 6.83
CA THR A 77 2.86 8.83 5.78
C THR A 77 1.56 9.46 6.28
N THR A 78 0.93 10.31 5.48
CA THR A 78 -0.34 10.94 5.83
C THR A 78 -1.38 10.73 4.75
N TYR A 79 -2.63 10.47 5.15
CA TYR A 79 -3.80 10.44 4.29
C TYR A 79 -4.74 11.58 4.69
N ARG A 80 -5.11 12.42 3.72
CA ARG A 80 -6.01 13.55 3.93
C ARG A 80 -7.11 13.55 2.88
N GLN A 81 -8.35 13.59 3.33
CA GLN A 81 -9.50 13.71 2.45
C GLN A 81 -9.77 15.18 2.12
N ASP A 82 -10.01 15.47 0.84
CA ASP A 82 -10.48 16.80 0.40
C ASP A 82 -12.02 16.86 0.37
N SER A 83 -12.57 18.05 0.14
CA SER A 83 -14.02 18.30 0.13
C SER A 83 -14.77 17.55 -0.98
N LEU A 84 -14.06 17.08 -2.01
CA LEU A 84 -14.61 16.25 -3.09
C LEU A 84 -14.53 14.75 -2.76
N GLY A 85 -14.01 14.40 -1.58
CA GLY A 85 -13.89 13.03 -1.11
C GLY A 85 -12.62 12.31 -1.60
N ASN A 86 -11.73 12.95 -2.37
CA ASN A 86 -10.47 12.33 -2.78
C ASN A 86 -9.51 12.28 -1.59
N VAL A 87 -8.71 11.22 -1.50
CA VAL A 87 -7.75 11.07 -0.41
C VAL A 87 -6.32 11.16 -0.92
N ARG A 88 -5.57 12.15 -0.45
CA ARG A 88 -4.16 12.34 -0.80
C ARG A 88 -3.28 11.63 0.23
N ALA A 89 -2.51 10.67 -0.23
CA ALA A 89 -1.44 10.01 0.50
C ALA A 89 -0.10 10.69 0.19
N SER A 90 0.66 11.04 1.21
CA SER A 90 1.98 11.66 1.05
C SER A 90 2.96 11.25 2.13
N ASN A 91 4.22 11.08 1.77
CA ASN A 91 5.32 10.92 2.73
C ASN A 91 6.57 11.64 2.18
N GLY A 92 7.04 12.66 2.90
CA GLY A 92 8.21 13.46 2.48
C GLY A 92 9.54 12.70 2.54
N LYS A 93 9.64 11.64 3.35
CA LYS A 93 10.86 10.84 3.48
C LYS A 93 11.01 9.81 2.36
N SER A 94 9.92 9.14 1.99
CA SER A 94 9.92 8.14 0.92
C SER A 94 9.61 8.71 -0.46
N GLY A 95 9.17 9.98 -0.54
CA GLY A 95 8.71 10.58 -1.78
C GLY A 95 7.33 10.12 -2.24
N LEU A 96 6.61 9.32 -1.43
CA LEU A 96 5.25 8.88 -1.73
C LEU A 96 4.35 10.09 -1.98
N LYS A 97 3.65 10.09 -3.12
CA LYS A 97 2.64 11.09 -3.47
C LYS A 97 1.56 10.46 -4.35
N VAL A 98 0.46 10.05 -3.74
CA VAL A 98 -0.61 9.31 -4.40
C VAL A 98 -1.96 9.93 -4.06
N THR A 99 -2.84 10.06 -5.06
CA THR A 99 -4.22 10.50 -4.83
C THR A 99 -5.18 9.37 -5.13
N TRP A 100 -6.00 9.03 -4.15
CA TRP A 100 -7.06 8.03 -4.23
C TRP A 100 -8.40 8.68 -4.54
N ARG A 101 -9.13 8.07 -5.47
CA ARG A 101 -10.49 8.45 -5.86
C ARG A 101 -11.41 7.25 -5.80
N LYS A 102 -12.64 7.44 -5.35
CA LYS A 102 -13.67 6.40 -5.43
C LYS A 102 -14.46 6.62 -6.73
N ASP A 103 -14.59 5.58 -7.56
CA ASP A 103 -15.41 5.63 -8.76
C ASP A 103 -16.89 5.33 -8.48
N SER A 104 -17.75 5.48 -9.49
CA SER A 104 -19.19 5.28 -9.38
C SER A 104 -19.60 3.85 -9.03
N LEU A 105 -18.70 2.88 -9.24
CA LEU A 105 -18.88 1.47 -8.87
C LEU A 105 -18.34 1.18 -7.46
N GLY A 106 -17.83 2.20 -6.77
CA GLY A 106 -17.28 2.08 -5.42
C GLY A 106 -15.82 1.62 -5.36
N ASN A 107 -15.14 1.42 -6.49
CA ASN A 107 -13.73 1.01 -6.51
C ASN A 107 -12.81 2.18 -6.17
N LEU A 108 -11.66 1.90 -5.58
CA LEU A 108 -10.64 2.90 -5.26
C LEU A 108 -9.54 2.90 -6.33
N ARG A 109 -9.28 4.06 -6.91
CA ARG A 109 -8.24 4.27 -7.93
C ARG A 109 -7.20 5.24 -7.41
N ALA A 110 -5.96 4.80 -7.37
CA ALA A 110 -4.81 5.61 -7.06
C ALA A 110 -4.23 6.23 -8.33
N SER A 111 -3.60 7.40 -8.19
CA SER A 111 -2.91 8.09 -9.29
C SER A 111 -1.64 7.37 -9.79
N ASP A 112 -1.13 6.40 -9.04
CA ASP A 112 0.02 5.57 -9.42
C ASP A 112 -0.38 4.30 -10.19
N GLY A 113 -1.66 4.15 -10.52
CA GLY A 113 -2.21 2.98 -11.20
C GLY A 113 -2.79 1.92 -10.27
N THR A 114 -2.63 2.04 -8.95
CA THR A 114 -3.21 1.07 -8.01
C THR A 114 -4.74 1.08 -8.08
N LEU A 115 -5.36 -0.09 -8.18
CA LEU A 115 -6.81 -0.25 -8.26
C LEU A 115 -7.28 -1.26 -7.23
N CYS A 116 -8.13 -0.81 -6.30
CA CYS A 116 -8.73 -1.68 -5.30
C CYS A 116 -10.24 -1.87 -5.51
N ARG A 117 -10.68 -3.12 -5.45
CA ARG A 117 -12.08 -3.53 -5.61
C ARG A 117 -12.50 -4.40 -4.43
N SER A 118 -13.69 -4.13 -3.90
CA SER A 118 -14.30 -4.97 -2.87
C SER A 118 -15.18 -6.02 -3.54
N ASP A 119 -15.08 -7.28 -3.10
CA ASP A 119 -16.04 -8.31 -3.48
C ASP A 119 -17.24 -8.35 -2.53
N SER A 120 -18.24 -9.18 -2.87
CA SER A 120 -19.48 -9.34 -2.12
C SER A 120 -19.29 -9.91 -0.71
N LEU A 121 -18.11 -10.47 -0.42
CA LEU A 121 -17.73 -11.00 0.89
C LEU A 121 -16.97 -9.96 1.74
N GLY A 122 -16.84 -8.72 1.25
CA GLY A 122 -16.11 -7.65 1.93
C GLY A 122 -14.59 -7.78 1.85
N THR A 123 -14.07 -8.62 0.94
CA THR A 123 -12.62 -8.72 0.70
C THR A 123 -12.21 -7.63 -0.28
N LEU A 124 -11.25 -6.79 0.11
CA LEU A 124 -10.69 -5.74 -0.73
C LEU A 124 -9.43 -6.27 -1.41
N ARG A 125 -9.47 -6.40 -2.74
CA ARG A 125 -8.29 -6.76 -3.56
C ARG A 125 -7.74 -5.51 -4.22
N CYS A 126 -6.45 -5.28 -4.07
CA CYS A 126 -5.72 -4.17 -4.68
C CYS A 126 -4.69 -4.69 -5.65
N ASP A 127 -4.76 -4.21 -6.89
CA ASP A 127 -3.77 -4.45 -7.92
C ASP A 127 -2.87 -3.20 -7.99
N GLY A 128 -1.61 -3.26 -7.57
CA GLY A 128 -0.73 -2.08 -7.46
C GLY A 128 0.06 -1.94 -6.16
N GLY A 129 0.92 -0.93 -6.07
CA GLY A 129 1.89 -0.78 -4.98
C GLY A 129 1.43 0.04 -3.76
N SER A 130 0.30 0.74 -3.85
CA SER A 130 -0.14 1.64 -2.78
C SER A 130 -1.22 1.05 -1.88
N THR A 131 -1.08 1.27 -0.57
CA THR A 131 -2.10 0.87 0.41
C THR A 131 -3.33 1.79 0.34
N PRO A 132 -4.55 1.25 0.18
CA PRO A 132 -5.76 2.07 0.09
C PRO A 132 -6.12 2.69 1.45
N PRO A 133 -6.68 3.91 1.48
CA PRO A 133 -7.09 4.56 2.74
C PRO A 133 -8.23 3.84 3.46
N ALA A 134 -8.97 2.96 2.78
CA ALA A 134 -10.09 2.21 3.35
C ALA A 134 -9.65 1.28 4.49
N VAL A 135 -8.41 0.77 4.47
CA VAL A 135 -7.95 -0.19 5.49
C VAL A 135 -7.71 0.45 6.86
N PHE A 136 -7.63 1.79 6.91
CA PHE A 136 -7.48 2.57 8.15
C PHE A 136 -8.81 3.10 8.69
N LYS A 137 -9.93 2.82 8.02
CA LYS A 137 -11.25 3.20 8.50
C LYS A 137 -11.82 2.06 9.33
N SER A 138 -11.98 2.31 10.63
CA SER A 138 -12.98 1.61 11.44
C SER A 138 -14.35 2.19 11.06
N GLU A 139 -15.20 1.37 10.44
CA GLU A 139 -16.66 1.56 10.50
C GLU A 139 -17.16 1.42 11.93
#